data_AF-A0A6B3I5T0-F1
#
_entry.id   AF-A0A6B3I5T0-F1
#
_cell.length_a   1.000
_cell.length_b   1.000
_cell.length_c   1.000
_cell.angle_alpha   90.00
_cell.angle_beta   90.00
_cell.angle_gamma   90.00
#
_symmetry.space_group_name_H-M   'P 1'
#
loop_
_entity.id
_entity.type
_entity.pdbx_description
1 polymer ?
#
loop_
_entity_poly.entity_id
_entity_poly.type
_entity_poly.pdbx_seq_one_letter_code
_entity_poly.pdbx_strand_id
1 'polypeptide(L)' 'SNDERRGMARDFDRAFAIAREGGLLAAPHGGELAGPSSVRDCLDDLDASRIGHGVRAAEDPRLLAQLAERQVTCEVCPSS' A
#
# COMPACT_ATOMS: atom_id res chain seq x y z
N SER A 1 2.18 1.05 -13.42
CA SER A 1 2.30 1.88 -12.21
C SER A 1 3.31 2.99 -12.43
N ASN A 2 3.33 4.02 -11.57
CA ASN A 2 4.38 5.05 -11.56
C ASN A 2 5.67 4.51 -10.89
N ASP A 3 6.75 5.28 -10.93
CA ASP A 3 7.98 4.95 -10.19
C ASP A 3 7.76 5.16 -8.68
N GLU A 4 7.52 4.08 -7.93
CA GLU A 4 7.29 4.07 -6.47
C GLU A 4 8.39 4.81 -5.69
N ARG A 5 9.60 4.90 -6.25
CA ARG A 5 10.73 5.60 -5.62
C ARG A 5 10.65 7.13 -5.76
N ARG A 6 9.69 7.64 -6.55
CA ARG A 6 9.51 9.06 -6.86
C ARG A 6 8.13 9.54 -6.39
N GLY A 7 8.07 9.92 -5.12
CA GLY A 7 6.88 10.46 -4.47
C GLY A 7 6.70 9.85 -3.08
N MET A 8 5.93 10.51 -2.22
CA MET A 8 5.54 9.96 -0.92
C MET A 8 4.05 9.62 -0.93
N ALA A 9 3.63 8.58 -0.19
CA ALA A 9 2.22 8.19 -0.12
C ALA A 9 1.34 9.37 0.33
N ARG A 10 1.73 10.08 1.40
CA ARG A 10 1.07 11.32 1.87
C ARG A 10 0.82 12.40 0.83
N ASP A 11 1.62 12.47 -0.25
CA ASP A 11 1.40 13.48 -1.29
C ASP A 11 0.03 13.28 -1.97
N PHE A 12 -0.54 12.08 -1.85
CA PHE A 12 -1.82 11.68 -2.40
C PHE A 12 -2.94 11.51 -1.37
N ASP A 13 -2.69 11.73 -0.07
CA ASP A 13 -3.69 11.53 1.01
C ASP A 13 -5.02 12.24 0.70
N ARG A 14 -4.96 13.51 0.29
CA ARG A 14 -6.18 14.26 -0.07
C ARG A 14 -6.99 13.61 -1.20
N ALA A 15 -6.32 13.03 -2.20
CA ALA A 15 -7.01 12.35 -3.29
C ALA A 15 -7.69 11.06 -2.80
N PHE A 16 -7.01 10.31 -1.93
CA PHE A 16 -7.56 9.11 -1.28
C PHE A 16 -8.71 9.45 -0.33
N ALA A 17 -8.65 10.57 0.39
CA ALA A 17 -9.74 11.06 1.22
C ALA A 17 -11.01 11.35 0.41
N ILE A 18 -10.89 12.04 -0.74
CA ILE A 18 -12.02 12.27 -1.65
C ILE A 18 -12.60 10.95 -2.16
N ALA A 19 -11.75 9.99 -2.54
CA ALA A 19 -12.21 8.68 -3.00
C ALA A 19 -12.96 7.92 -1.90
N ARG A 20 -12.46 7.95 -0.66
CA ARG A 20 -13.08 7.35 0.52
C ARG A 20 -14.43 8.01 0.86
N GLU A 21 -14.52 9.34 0.80
CA GLU A 21 -15.79 10.08 0.94
C GLU A 21 -16.81 9.67 -0.14
N GLY A 22 -16.33 9.35 -1.34
CA GLY A 22 -17.13 8.77 -2.42
C GLY A 22 -17.48 7.28 -2.27
N GLY A 23 -17.07 6.63 -1.18
CA GLY A 23 -17.31 5.20 -0.93
C GLY A 23 -16.43 4.25 -1.73
N LEU A 24 -15.33 4.75 -2.31
CA LEU A 24 -14.36 3.92 -3.03
C LEU A 24 -13.31 3.32 -2.08
N LEU A 25 -12.79 2.15 -2.46
CA LEU A 25 -11.71 1.47 -1.74
C LEU A 25 -10.35 2.09 -2.08
N ALA A 26 -9.44 2.11 -1.09
CA ALA A 26 -8.05 2.49 -1.28
C ALA A 26 -7.21 1.27 -1.68
N ALA A 27 -6.60 1.29 -2.87
CA ALA A 27 -5.74 0.22 -3.38
C ALA A 27 -4.44 0.76 -4.04
N PRO A 28 -3.55 1.43 -3.30
CA PRO A 28 -2.28 1.92 -3.83
C PRO A 28 -1.29 0.77 -4.14
N HIS A 29 -0.28 1.05 -4.95
CA HIS A 29 0.89 0.16 -5.07
C HIS A 29 1.89 0.47 -3.95
N GLY A 30 2.53 -0.57 -3.40
CA GLY A 30 3.59 -0.41 -2.42
C GLY A 30 4.37 -1.72 -2.20
N GLY A 31 5.66 -1.61 -1.92
CA GLY A 31 6.55 -2.75 -1.72
C GLY A 31 6.86 -3.55 -2.99
N GLU A 32 6.88 -2.89 -4.16
CA GLU A 32 7.30 -3.48 -5.44
C GLU A 32 8.76 -3.14 -5.73
N LEU A 33 9.05 -1.84 -5.94
CA LEU A 33 10.35 -1.26 -6.21
C LEU A 33 11.01 -0.71 -4.94
N ALA A 34 10.22 -0.26 -3.96
CA ALA A 34 10.70 0.20 -2.65
C ALA A 34 10.50 -0.86 -1.56
N GLY A 35 10.90 -0.56 -0.32
CA GLY A 35 10.93 -1.54 0.78
C GLY A 35 9.61 -1.67 1.55
N PRO A 36 9.63 -2.43 2.67
CA PRO A 36 8.47 -2.56 3.57
C PRO A 36 8.00 -1.21 4.14
N SER A 37 8.83 -0.16 4.10
CA SER A 37 8.41 1.19 4.48
C SER A 37 7.31 1.72 3.57
N SER A 38 7.39 1.51 2.25
CA SER A 38 6.37 2.02 1.32
C SER A 38 5.00 1.36 1.53
N VAL A 39 4.98 0.06 1.85
CA VAL A 39 3.76 -0.63 2.27
C VAL A 39 3.17 0.01 3.53
N ARG A 40 4.03 0.35 4.51
CA ARG A 40 3.62 1.04 5.75
C ARG A 40 3.06 2.43 5.46
N ASP A 41 3.70 3.19 4.60
CA ASP A 41 3.22 4.51 4.18
C ASP A 41 1.85 4.39 3.50
N CYS A 42 1.60 3.36 2.68
CA CYS A 42 0.28 3.09 2.11
C CYS A 42 -0.78 2.78 3.19
N LEU A 43 -0.40 2.06 4.25
CA LEU A 43 -1.29 1.74 5.37
C LEU A 43 -1.61 2.97 6.22
N ASP A 44 -0.60 3.79 6.49
CA ASP A 44 -0.64 4.86 7.48
C ASP A 44 -1.14 6.18 6.85
N ASP A 45 -0.66 6.53 5.66
CA ASP A 45 -1.01 7.79 4.98
C ASP A 45 -2.27 7.66 4.11
N LEU A 46 -2.55 6.47 3.53
CA LEU A 46 -3.60 6.30 2.50
C LEU A 46 -4.77 5.41 2.93
N ASP A 47 -4.73 4.86 4.15
CA ASP A 47 -5.72 3.90 4.67
C ASP A 47 -6.01 2.75 3.69
N ALA A 48 -4.95 2.17 3.13
CA ALA A 48 -5.06 1.14 2.11
C ALA A 48 -5.86 -0.08 2.58
N SER A 49 -6.89 -0.43 1.81
CA SER A 49 -7.69 -1.65 1.98
C SER A 49 -7.07 -2.84 1.25
N ARG A 50 -6.33 -2.57 0.18
CA ARG A 50 -5.49 -3.53 -0.57
C ARG A 50 -4.18 -2.86 -0.95
N ILE A 51 -3.14 -3.66 -1.19
CA ILE A 51 -1.83 -3.20 -1.65
C ILE A 51 -1.51 -3.89 -2.97
N GLY A 52 -1.31 -3.10 -4.02
CA GLY A 52 -0.71 -3.56 -5.27
C GLY A 52 0.69 -4.10 -5.01
N HIS A 53 0.95 -5.35 -5.40
CA HIS A 53 2.15 -6.12 -5.04
C HIS A 53 2.24 -6.45 -3.55
N GLY A 54 2.81 -5.55 -2.74
CA GLY A 54 3.06 -5.78 -1.31
C GLY A 54 4.11 -6.86 -1.00
N VAL A 55 4.83 -7.36 -2.02
CA VAL A 55 5.73 -8.52 -1.89
C VAL A 55 6.86 -8.28 -0.90
N ARG A 56 7.39 -7.05 -0.85
CA ARG A 56 8.48 -6.68 0.07
C ARG A 56 8.03 -6.45 1.51
N ALA A 57 6.72 -6.56 1.82
CA ALA A 57 6.26 -6.64 3.20
C ALA A 57 6.85 -7.85 3.95
N ALA A 58 7.21 -8.92 3.22
CA ALA A 58 7.81 -10.12 3.79
C ALA A 58 9.17 -9.90 4.47
N GLU A 59 9.83 -8.77 4.20
CA GLU A 59 11.09 -8.37 4.86
C GLU A 59 10.89 -7.88 6.31
N ASP A 60 9.65 -7.56 6.71
CA ASP A 60 9.31 -7.18 8.08
C ASP A 60 8.15 -8.05 8.64
N PRO A 61 8.44 -9.02 9.53
CA PRO A 61 7.42 -9.88 10.14
C PRO A 61 6.32 -9.13 10.92
N ARG A 62 6.63 -7.95 11.49
CA ARG A 62 5.62 -7.15 12.21
C ARG A 62 4.64 -6.51 11.22
N LEU A 63 5.14 -6.05 10.09
CA LEU A 63 4.30 -5.52 9.02
C LEU A 63 3.41 -6.62 8.41
N LEU A 64 3.95 -7.82 8.18
CA LEU A 64 3.13 -8.96 7.76
C LEU A 64 2.02 -9.27 8.75
N ALA A 65 2.32 -9.27 10.06
CA ALA A 65 1.32 -9.49 11.10
C ALA A 65 0.25 -8.39 11.08
N GLN A 66 0.64 -7.13 10.91
CA GLN A 66 -0.28 -5.99 10.81
C GLN A 66 -1.20 -6.10 9.58
N LEU A 67 -0.67 -6.47 8.41
CA LEU A 67 -1.46 -6.70 7.21
C LEU A 67 -2.50 -7.82 7.42
N ALA A 68 -2.07 -8.93 8.04
CA ALA A 68 -2.96 -10.04 8.37
C ALA A 68 -4.04 -9.63 9.40
N GLU A 69 -3.67 -8.94 10.48
CA GLU A 69 -4.61 -8.45 11.50
C GLU A 69 -5.66 -7.51 10.89
N ARG A 70 -5.23 -6.60 10.02
CA ARG A 70 -6.10 -5.64 9.34
C ARG A 70 -6.84 -6.23 8.12
N GLN A 71 -6.59 -7.48 7.77
CA GLN A 71 -7.13 -8.15 6.58
C GLN A 71 -6.87 -7.37 5.27
N VAL A 72 -5.69 -6.73 5.16
CA VAL A 72 -5.28 -6.01 3.95
C VAL A 72 -4.73 -7.01 2.94
N THR A 73 -5.34 -7.05 1.76
CA THR A 73 -4.93 -7.99 0.70
C THR A 73 -3.72 -7.48 -0.06
N CYS A 74 -2.69 -8.31 -0.26
CA CYS A 74 -1.58 -8.05 -1.18
C CYS A 74 -1.89 -8.66 -2.56
N GLU A 75 -1.97 -7.82 -3.58
CA GLU A 75 -2.25 -8.20 -4.97
C GLU A 75 -0.93 -8.62 -5.66
N VAL A 76 -0.48 -9.84 -5.39
CA VAL A 76 0.81 -10.37 -5.90
C VAL A 76 0.72 -10.73 -7.39
N CYS A 77 1.67 -10.22 -8.19
CA CYS A 77 1.71 -10.39 -9.64
C CYS A 77 3.03 -11.06 -10.11
N PRO A 78 3.09 -12.40 -10.24
CA PRO A 78 4.34 -13.12 -10.56
C PRO A 78 4.99 -12.82 -11.92
N SER A 79 4.24 -12.28 -12.88
CA SER A 79 4.68 -12.05 -14.27
C SER A 79 4.66 -10.57 -14.71
N SER A 80 4.53 -9.65 -13.75
CA SER A 80 4.35 -8.21 -13.99
C SER A 80 5.51 -7.55 -14.73
#